data_AF-A0A1B6MQP8-F1
#
_entry.id   AF-A0A1B6MQP8-F1
#
_cell.length_a   1.000
_cell.length_b   1.000
_cell.length_c   1.000
_cell.angle_alpha   90.00
_cell.angle_beta   90.00
_cell.angle_gamma   90.00
#
_symmetry.space_group_name_H-M   'P 1'
#
loop_
_entity.id
_entity.type
_entity.pdbx_description
1 polymer ?
#
loop_
_entity_poly.entity_id
_entity_poly.type
_entity_poly.pdbx_seq_one_letter_code
_entity_poly.pdbx_strand_id
1 'polypeptide(L)'
;MLLLVLVLSTLTLCDLALGAESNVRRLPKVPIKNKKLSCSCHCPRLRDPVCGFSPSVGCKTFINPCELKSANCQGQDYTLQYAGRCGIPHKPESRLGTHC
;
A
#
# COMPACT_ATOMS: atom_id res chain seq x y z
N MET A 1 22.37 -33.88 -38.56
CA MET A 1 21.04 -33.78 -37.91
C MET A 1 21.15 -33.68 -36.39
N LEU A 2 22.00 -34.48 -35.72
CA LEU A 2 22.16 -34.42 -34.25
C LEU A 2 22.83 -33.12 -33.72
N LEU A 3 23.73 -32.51 -34.49
CA LEU A 3 24.40 -31.25 -34.12
C LEU A 3 23.46 -30.01 -34.15
N LEU A 4 22.36 -30.08 -34.90
CA LEU A 4 21.39 -28.98 -35.03
C LEU A 4 20.44 -28.92 -33.81
N VAL A 5 20.19 -30.07 -33.16
CA VAL A 5 19.27 -30.20 -32.03
C VAL A 5 19.84 -29.55 -30.77
N LEU A 6 21.16 -29.69 -30.53
CA LEU A 6 21.80 -29.12 -29.33
C LEU A 6 21.86 -27.58 -29.34
N VAL A 7 21.97 -26.97 -30.53
CA VAL A 7 22.01 -25.49 -30.66
C VAL A 7 20.62 -24.89 -30.40
N LEU A 8 19.53 -25.59 -30.75
CA LEU A 8 18.16 -25.13 -30.48
C LEU A 8 17.77 -25.25 -29.00
N SER A 9 18.35 -26.19 -28.25
CA SER A 9 18.06 -26.40 -26.82
C SER A 9 18.70 -25.35 -25.91
N THR A 10 19.82 -24.73 -26.32
CA THR A 10 20.49 -23.68 -25.53
C THR A 10 19.93 -22.29 -25.80
N LEU A 11 19.26 -22.09 -26.96
CA LEU A 11 18.62 -20.84 -27.35
C LEU A 11 17.25 -20.59 -26.69
N THR A 12 16.72 -21.55 -25.92
CA THR A 12 15.37 -21.46 -25.33
C THR A 12 15.34 -21.16 -23.82
N LEU A 13 16.48 -20.80 -23.20
CA LEU A 13 16.54 -20.53 -21.75
C LEU A 13 16.94 -19.10 -21.32
N CYS A 14 17.13 -18.14 -22.23
CA CYS A 14 17.57 -16.79 -21.84
C CYS A 14 16.58 -15.63 -22.07
N ASP A 15 15.42 -15.82 -22.67
CA ASP A 15 14.54 -14.72 -23.06
C ASP A 15 13.09 -15.25 -23.07
N LEU A 16 12.15 -14.92 -22.18
CA LEU A 16 11.70 -13.62 -21.69
C LEU A 16 10.99 -13.82 -20.33
N ALA A 17 11.56 -13.27 -19.26
CA ALA A 17 10.76 -12.87 -18.11
C ALA A 17 9.96 -11.61 -18.51
N LEU A 18 8.70 -11.78 -18.95
CA LEU A 18 7.79 -10.63 -19.03
C LEU A 18 7.36 -10.27 -17.61
N GLY A 19 8.10 -9.30 -17.05
CA GLY A 19 7.79 -8.66 -15.79
C GLY A 19 6.41 -8.02 -15.76
N ALA A 20 5.88 -7.94 -14.55
CA ALA A 20 4.63 -7.29 -14.19
C ALA A 20 4.66 -5.80 -14.48
N GLU A 21 3.67 -5.29 -15.21
CA GLU A 21 3.37 -3.86 -15.26
C GLU A 21 2.14 -3.61 -14.38
N SER A 22 2.39 -3.54 -13.08
CA SER A 22 1.42 -2.97 -12.14
C SER A 22 1.27 -1.49 -12.47
N ASN A 23 0.07 -1.08 -12.87
CA ASN A 23 -0.23 0.28 -13.30
C ASN A 23 -0.37 1.23 -12.08
N VAL A 24 0.70 1.31 -11.29
CA VAL A 24 0.79 2.17 -10.11
C VAL A 24 0.95 3.60 -10.60
N ARG A 25 -0.14 4.37 -10.49
CA ARG A 25 -0.10 5.82 -10.64
C ARG A 25 0.88 6.37 -9.60
N ARG A 26 2.09 6.70 -10.04
CA ARG A 26 3.09 7.37 -9.20
C ARG A 26 2.49 8.72 -8.79
N LEU A 27 2.19 8.88 -7.51
CA LEU A 27 1.98 10.20 -6.95
C LEU A 27 3.20 11.08 -7.30
N PRO A 28 2.99 12.38 -7.56
CA PRO A 28 4.09 13.30 -7.83
C PRO A 28 5.11 13.18 -6.72
N LYS A 29 6.37 12.94 -7.10
CA LYS A 29 7.48 12.84 -6.16
C LYS A 29 7.70 14.21 -5.54
N VAL A 30 7.06 14.46 -4.40
CA VAL A 30 7.35 15.61 -3.55
C VAL A 30 8.85 15.57 -3.25
N PRO A 31 9.60 16.68 -3.41
CA PRO A 31 11.02 16.70 -3.11
C PRO A 31 11.20 16.37 -1.62
N ILE A 32 11.71 15.16 -1.34
CA ILE A 32 12.09 14.73 0.00
C ILE A 32 13.34 15.51 0.34
N LYS A 33 13.15 16.65 1.02
CA LYS A 33 14.24 17.35 1.69
C LYS A 33 14.79 16.35 2.70
N ASN A 34 16.03 15.90 2.53
CA ASN A 34 16.77 15.03 3.44
C ASN A 34 16.99 15.73 4.79
N LYS A 35 15.93 15.91 5.54
CA LYS A 35 15.95 15.92 6.99
C LYS A 35 15.71 14.47 7.35
N LYS A 36 16.55 13.88 8.20
CA LYS A 36 16.16 12.67 8.93
C LYS A 36 14.83 13.02 9.60
N LEU A 37 13.71 12.65 8.97
CA LEU A 37 12.38 13.10 9.35
C LEU A 37 12.03 12.27 10.57
N SER A 38 12.48 12.73 11.74
CA SER A 38 11.98 12.18 12.99
C SER A 38 10.46 12.27 12.91
N CYS A 39 9.78 11.14 12.94
CA CYS A 39 8.33 11.05 13.10
C CYS A 39 7.95 11.53 14.51
N SER A 40 8.22 12.80 14.82
CA SER A 40 7.69 13.52 15.97
C SER A 40 6.25 13.88 15.65
N CYS A 41 5.38 12.88 15.61
CA CYS A 41 3.96 13.06 15.42
C CYS A 41 3.34 13.32 16.79
N HIS A 42 3.47 14.55 17.29
CA HIS A 42 2.64 14.98 18.41
C HIS A 42 1.21 15.16 17.88
N CYS A 43 0.35 14.18 18.12
CA CYS A 43 -1.04 14.25 17.72
C CYS A 43 -1.90 14.86 18.83
N PRO A 44 -2.84 15.75 18.49
CA PRO A 44 -3.80 16.24 19.46
C PRO A 44 -4.68 15.08 19.95
N ARG A 45 -5.13 15.16 21.21
CA ARG A 45 -6.06 14.17 21.79
C ARG A 45 -7.51 14.35 21.32
N LEU A 46 -7.70 14.80 20.08
CA LEU A 46 -9.01 14.94 19.44
C LEU A 46 -9.56 13.55 19.10
N ARG A 47 -10.85 13.31 19.38
CA ARG A 47 -11.57 12.10 18.98
C ARG A 47 -12.33 12.36 17.68
N ASP A 48 -11.78 11.88 16.58
CA ASP A 48 -12.36 11.95 15.24
C ASP A 48 -12.07 10.62 14.51
N PRO A 49 -12.75 9.52 14.90
CA PRO A 49 -12.32 8.18 14.56
C PRO A 49 -12.26 7.98 13.04
N VAL A 50 -11.26 7.23 12.58
CA VAL A 50 -11.15 6.82 11.18
C VAL A 50 -10.84 5.34 11.06
N CYS A 51 -11.35 4.70 10.03
CA CYS A 51 -11.02 3.33 9.69
C CYS A 51 -9.89 3.31 8.66
N GLY A 52 -8.77 2.67 9.01
CA GLY A 52 -7.65 2.41 8.11
C GLY A 52 -7.55 0.94 7.75
N PHE A 53 -7.11 0.64 6.53
CA PHE A 53 -6.85 -0.70 6.04
C PHE A 53 -5.37 -0.86 5.69
N SER A 54 -4.72 -1.90 6.22
CA SER A 54 -3.40 -2.34 5.81
C SER A 54 -3.54 -3.70 5.11
N PRO A 55 -2.92 -3.92 3.94
CA PRO A 55 -2.84 -5.25 3.31
C PRO A 55 -2.18 -6.30 4.21
N SER A 56 -1.28 -5.86 5.10
CA SER A 56 -0.49 -6.73 5.99
C SER A 56 -1.19 -7.04 7.31
N VAL A 57 -2.07 -6.15 7.79
CA VAL A 57 -2.68 -6.24 9.14
C VAL A 57 -4.21 -6.32 9.09
N GLY A 58 -4.85 -5.87 8.02
CA GLY A 58 -6.30 -5.70 7.92
C GLY A 58 -6.78 -4.35 8.47
N CYS A 59 -8.03 -4.32 8.93
CA CYS A 59 -8.72 -3.09 9.33
C CYS A 59 -8.39 -2.67 10.77
N LYS A 60 -8.13 -1.38 10.98
CA LYS A 60 -7.90 -0.81 12.30
C LYS A 60 -8.54 0.56 12.43
N THR A 61 -9.23 0.78 13.56
CA THR A 61 -9.73 2.11 13.91
C THR A 61 -8.61 2.93 14.55
N PHE A 62 -8.40 4.14 14.06
CA PHE A 62 -7.55 5.15 14.68
C PHE A 62 -8.42 6.20 15.36
N ILE A 63 -7.98 6.71 16.52
CA ILE A 63 -8.75 7.70 17.31
C ILE A 63 -8.90 9.03 16.56
N ASN A 64 -7.97 9.34 15.65
CA ASN A 64 -8.05 10.46 14.72
C ASN A 64 -7.17 10.25 13.48
N PRO A 65 -7.31 11.09 12.42
CA PRO A 65 -6.49 10.99 11.21
C PRO A 65 -4.99 11.26 11.44
N CYS A 66 -4.62 12.01 12.49
CA CYS A 66 -3.21 12.25 12.82
C CYS A 66 -2.54 10.95 13.27
N GLU A 67 -3.21 10.16 14.10
CA GLU A 67 -2.70 8.88 14.60
C GLU A 67 -2.52 7.85 13.49
N LEU A 68 -3.39 7.84 12.47
CA LEU A 68 -3.19 7.03 11.26
C LEU A 68 -1.90 7.45 10.52
N LYS A 69 -1.71 8.75 10.29
CA LYS A 69 -0.50 9.27 9.65
C LYS A 69 0.76 8.99 10.48
N SER A 70 0.66 9.09 11.80
CA SER A 70 1.73 8.77 12.76
C SER A 70 2.15 7.32 12.62
N ALA A 71 1.19 6.38 12.60
CA ALA A 71 1.45 4.97 12.41
C ALA A 71 2.19 4.70 11.08
N ASN A 72 1.76 5.32 9.99
CA ASN A 72 2.44 5.15 8.70
C ASN A 72 3.84 5.75 8.68
N CYS A 73 4.04 6.89 9.36
CA CYS A 73 5.37 7.47 9.54
C CYS A 73 6.29 6.49 10.28
N GLN A 74 5.76 5.75 11.25
CA GLN A 74 6.45 4.70 12.01
C GLN A 74 6.59 3.37 11.24
N GLY A 75 6.28 3.35 9.94
CA GLY A 75 6.50 2.18 9.08
C GLY A 75 5.29 1.25 8.93
N GLN A 76 4.10 1.68 9.35
CA GLN A 76 2.86 0.97 9.01
C GLN A 76 2.37 1.37 7.60
N ASP A 77 1.43 0.59 7.06
CA ASP A 77 0.95 0.66 5.68
C ASP A 77 -0.57 0.84 5.60
N TYR A 78 -1.15 1.64 6.51
CA TYR A 78 -2.59 1.88 6.54
C TYR A 78 -3.04 2.92 5.51
N THR A 79 -4.05 2.59 4.72
CA THR A 79 -4.78 3.53 3.87
C THR A 79 -6.10 3.89 4.54
N LEU A 80 -6.46 5.18 4.56
CA LEU A 80 -7.75 5.63 5.06
C LEU A 80 -8.87 5.06 4.18
N GLN A 81 -9.80 4.30 4.77
CA GLN A 81 -10.99 3.81 4.07
C GLN A 81 -12.16 4.78 4.22
N TYR A 82 -12.52 5.11 5.46
CA TYR A 82 -13.63 6.02 5.74
C TYR A 82 -13.50 6.69 7.12
N ALA A 83 -14.21 7.80 7.30
CA ALA A 83 -14.40 8.43 8.60
C ALA A 83 -15.40 7.62 9.44
N GLY A 84 -15.06 7.35 10.69
CA GLY A 84 -15.78 6.45 11.57
C GLY A 84 -14.92 5.32 12.11
N ARG A 85 -15.52 4.47 12.95
CA ARG A 85 -14.88 3.25 13.44
C ARG A 85 -15.05 2.14 12.42
N CYS A 86 -14.05 1.27 12.28
CA CYS A 86 -14.19 0.05 11.47
C CYS A 86 -15.34 -0.84 11.98
N GLY A 87 -15.95 -1.63 11.09
CA GLY A 87 -17.00 -2.58 11.44
C GLY A 87 -18.38 -1.96 11.65
N ILE A 88 -18.52 -0.64 11.41
CA ILE A 88 -19.82 -0.03 11.18
C ILE A 88 -20.11 -0.19 9.68
N PRO A 89 -21.23 -0.81 9.28
CA PRO A 89 -21.59 -0.87 7.87
C PRO A 89 -21.87 0.55 7.35
N HIS A 90 -20.89 1.12 6.66
CA HIS A 90 -21.07 2.34 5.89
C HIS A 90 -21.70 1.95 4.56
N LYS A 91 -22.82 2.59 4.21
CA LYS A 91 -23.59 2.35 2.98
C LYS A 91 -22.63 2.21 1.77
N PRO A 92 -22.67 1.10 1.01
CA PRO A 92 -21.69 0.84 -0.01
C PRO A 92 -22.03 1.68 -1.24
N GLU A 93 -21.24 2.72 -1.50
CA GLU A 93 -21.13 3.24 -2.85
C GLU A 93 -19.79 2.78 -3.42
N SER A 94 -19.89 1.89 -4.40
CA SER A 94 -18.86 1.46 -5.35
C SER A 94 -17.78 0.44 -4.92
N ARG A 95 -18.09 -0.82 -5.28
CA ARG A 95 -17.21 -1.88 -5.83
C ARG A 95 -16.11 -2.45 -4.92
N LEU A 96 -16.43 -3.63 -4.37
CA LEU A 96 -15.57 -4.81 -4.18
C LEU A 96 -14.10 -4.49 -3.85
N GLY A 97 -13.89 -3.86 -2.70
CA GLY A 97 -12.59 -3.69 -2.07
C GLY A 97 -12.73 -4.07 -0.61
N THR A 98 -11.80 -4.88 -0.12
CA THR A 98 -11.66 -5.43 1.24
C THR A 98 -12.47 -4.68 2.29
N HIS A 99 -13.61 -5.25 2.68
CA HIS A 99 -14.56 -4.63 3.59
C HIS A 99 -13.96 -4.58 5.01
N CYS A 100 -13.40 -3.42 5.32
CA CYS A 100 -13.63 -2.80 6.61
C CYS A 100 -15.04 -2.17 6.60
#